data_AF-A0AAV5U3F4-F1
#
_entry.id   AF-A0AAV5U3F4-F1
#
_cell.length_a   1.000
_cell.length_b   1.000
_cell.length_c   1.000
_cell.angle_alpha   90.00
_cell.angle_beta   90.00
_cell.angle_gamma   90.00
#
_symmetry.space_group_name_H-M   'P 1'
#
loop_
_entity.id
_entity.type
_entity.pdbx_description
1 polymer ?
#
loop_
_entity_poly.entity_id
_entity_poly.type
_entity_poly.pdbx_seq_one_letter_code
_entity_poly.pdbx_strand_id
1 'polypeptide(L)'
;GVIVLGLSVRAETNVKHFVINTDKKRQLFIYPSHKEDTVSDLINFYESTLSPVIPSSNIKLKRGIRRQPWSFNHHEIYIVKKLADGSFGEVYLAKYICERNPFSDWQIIV
;
A
#
# COMPACT_ATOMS: atom_id res chain seq x y z
N GLY A 1 8.79 10.09 -12.39
CA GLY A 1 7.79 10.48 -11.38
C GLY A 1 8.44 10.48 -10.01
N VAL A 2 8.06 11.40 -9.13
CA VAL A 2 8.48 11.37 -7.72
C VAL A 2 7.58 10.37 -7.00
N ILE A 3 8.16 9.32 -6.40
CA ILE A 3 7.40 8.39 -5.56
C ILE A 3 7.19 9.07 -4.22
N VAL A 4 5.94 9.31 -3.84
CA VAL A 4 5.56 9.81 -2.51
C VAL A 4 4.85 8.67 -1.78
N LEU A 5 5.41 8.27 -0.64
CA LEU A 5 4.82 7.26 0.21
C LEU A 5 3.98 7.94 1.31
N GLY A 6 2.78 7.42 1.54
CA GLY A 6 1.86 7.90 2.58
C GLY A 6 1.50 6.80 3.57
N LEU A 7 1.61 7.09 4.86
CA LEU A 7 1.11 6.25 5.95
C LEU A 7 -0.25 6.77 6.42
N SER A 8 -1.28 5.94 6.32
CA SER A 8 -2.62 6.27 6.81
C SER A 8 -2.90 5.53 8.10
N VAL A 9 -3.24 6.26 9.17
CA VAL A 9 -3.46 5.69 10.50
C VAL A 9 -4.86 6.05 10.98
N ARG A 10 -5.62 5.04 11.41
CA ARG A 10 -6.91 5.25 12.06
C ARG A 10 -6.68 5.73 13.50
N ALA A 11 -7.11 6.95 13.79
CA ALA A 11 -7.28 7.48 15.13
C ALA A 11 -8.73 7.27 15.61
N GLU A 12 -9.06 7.76 16.81
CA GLU A 12 -10.36 7.52 17.46
C GLU A 12 -11.55 7.94 16.58
N THR A 13 -11.47 9.13 15.97
CA THR A 13 -12.59 9.75 15.23
C THR A 13 -12.29 9.98 13.76
N ASN A 14 -11.03 9.89 13.32
CA ASN A 14 -10.62 10.18 11.96
C ASN A 14 -9.45 9.31 11.49
N VAL A 15 -9.16 9.38 10.19
CA VAL A 15 -7.93 8.85 9.61
C VAL A 15 -6.97 10.01 9.45
N LYS A 16 -5.73 9.84 9.95
CA LYS A 16 -4.64 10.80 9.74
C LYS A 16 -3.67 10.24 8.71
N HIS A 17 -3.23 11.11 7.81
CA HIS A 17 -2.29 10.78 6.76
C HIS A 17 -0.95 11.45 7.04
N PHE A 18 0.11 10.66 7.04
CA PHE A 18 1.48 11.11 7.23
C PHE A 18 2.28 10.85 5.96
N VAL A 19 3.07 11.82 5.55
CA VAL A 19 4.00 11.65 4.43
C VAL A 19 5.27 10.98 4.96
N ILE A 20 5.70 9.91 4.29
CA ILE A 20 7.02 9.32 4.54
C ILE A 20 8.00 10.05 3.63
N ASN A 21 8.87 10.82 4.26
CA ASN A 21 9.92 11.58 3.59
C ASN A 21 11.16 10.72 3.40
N THR A 22 12.03 11.17 2.50
CA THR A 22 13.32 10.54 2.22
C THR A 22 14.40 11.61 2.27
N ASP A 23 15.50 11.35 2.97
CA ASP A 23 16.61 12.28 3.05
C ASP A 23 17.64 12.10 1.91
N LYS A 24 18.69 12.91 1.92
CA LYS A 24 19.78 12.84 0.91
C LYS A 24 20.53 11.50 0.93
N LYS A 25 20.49 10.76 2.04
CA LYS A 25 21.10 9.43 2.21
C LYS A 25 20.13 8.30 1.88
N ARG A 26 18.94 8.62 1.36
CA ARG A 26 17.84 7.68 1.08
C ARG A 26 17.22 7.03 2.31
N GLN A 27 17.41 7.62 3.49
CA GLN A 27 16.76 7.13 4.70
C GLN A 27 15.33 7.68 4.79
N LEU A 28 14.42 6.81 5.20
CA LEU A 28 12.99 7.05 5.28
C LEU A 28 12.60 7.52 6.67
N PHE A 29 11.75 8.55 6.75
CA PHE A 29 11.28 9.08 8.02
C PHE A 29 9.92 9.77 7.91
N ILE A 30 9.14 9.70 8.98
CA ILE A 30 7.90 10.49 9.12
C ILE A 30 8.21 11.78 9.89
N TYR A 31 8.99 11.67 10.96
CA TYR A 31 9.45 12.80 11.77
C TYR A 31 10.98 12.76 11.88
N PRO A 32 11.70 13.92 11.81
CA PRO A 32 13.16 13.93 11.72
C PRO A 32 13.93 13.25 12.87
N SER A 33 13.26 12.97 13.99
CA SER A 33 13.86 12.34 15.17
C SER A 33 14.31 10.90 14.95
N HIS A 34 13.75 10.21 13.95
CA HIS A 34 14.01 8.81 13.71
C HIS A 34 13.95 8.50 12.22
N LYS A 35 14.91 7.73 11.74
CA LYS A 35 15.10 7.42 10.33
C LYS A 35 15.51 5.96 10.18
N GLU A 36 15.03 5.32 9.13
CA GLU A 36 15.33 3.93 8.83
C GLU A 36 15.63 3.73 7.35
N ASP A 37 16.30 2.64 7.01
CA ASP A 37 16.70 2.36 5.63
C ASP A 37 15.56 1.74 4.81
N THR A 38 14.60 1.07 5.46
CA THR A 38 13.44 0.47 4.80
C THR A 38 12.11 0.90 5.45
N VAL A 39 11.03 0.85 4.67
CA VAL A 39 9.67 1.12 5.17
C VAL A 39 9.31 0.11 6.26
N SER A 40 9.68 -1.16 6.08
CA SER A 40 9.41 -2.22 7.05
C SER A 40 10.05 -1.92 8.39
N ASP A 41 11.33 -1.52 8.40
CA ASP A 41 12.06 -1.19 9.63
C ASP A 41 11.44 0.03 10.32
N LEU A 42 11.08 1.06 9.53
CA LEU A 42 10.39 2.24 10.04
C LEU A 42 9.07 1.89 10.74
N ILE A 43 8.25 1.04 10.13
CA ILE A 43 6.98 0.60 10.73
C ILE A 43 7.24 -0.28 11.96
N ASN A 44 8.19 -1.21 11.89
CA ASN A 44 8.56 -2.10 12.99
C ASN A 44 9.03 -1.31 14.22
N PHE A 45 9.80 -0.23 14.03
CA PHE A 45 10.21 0.65 15.12
C PHE A 45 9.00 1.27 15.83
N TYR A 46 8.06 1.86 15.09
CA TYR A 46 6.90 2.52 15.68
C TYR A 46 5.90 1.52 16.31
N GLU A 47 5.77 0.32 15.76
CA GLU A 47 4.94 -0.75 16.35
C GLU A 47 5.57 -1.35 17.62
N SER A 48 6.89 -1.57 17.65
CA SER A 48 7.58 -2.19 18.80
C SER A 48 7.79 -1.24 19.97
N THR A 49 8.21 0.00 19.70
CA THR A 49 8.49 0.99 20.74
C THR A 49 7.22 1.68 21.26
N LEU A 50 6.12 1.58 20.51
CA LEU A 50 4.90 2.36 20.74
C LEU A 50 5.19 3.86 20.86
N SER A 51 6.23 4.32 20.17
CA SER A 51 6.55 5.73 20.06
C SER A 51 5.48 6.45 19.24
N PRO A 52 5.10 7.68 19.61
CA PRO A 52 4.15 8.45 18.81
C PRO A 52 4.76 8.81 17.46
N VAL A 53 3.98 8.70 16.37
CA VAL A 53 4.41 9.00 15.00
C VAL A 53 4.84 10.46 14.85
N ILE A 54 4.10 11.36 15.49
CA ILE A 54 4.50 12.76 15.71
C ILE A 54 4.41 13.03 17.21
N PRO A 55 5.44 13.64 17.84
CA PRO A 55 5.45 13.90 19.29
C PRO A 55 4.19 14.60 19.82
N SER A 56 3.63 15.54 19.06
CA SER A 56 2.43 16.30 19.42
C SER A 56 1.10 15.54 19.26
N SER A 57 1.08 14.43 18.52
CA SER A 57 -0.16 13.80 18.08
C SER A 57 -0.61 12.57 18.89
N ASN A 58 0.20 12.09 19.84
CA ASN A 58 0.00 10.87 20.65
C ASN A 58 -0.49 9.62 19.87
N ILE A 59 -0.36 9.61 18.54
CA ILE A 59 -0.78 8.51 17.68
C ILE A 59 0.33 7.48 17.63
N LYS A 60 0.00 6.25 18.00
CA LYS A 60 0.94 5.13 18.07
C LYS A 60 0.50 4.04 17.12
N LEU A 61 1.45 3.41 16.43
CA LEU A 61 1.15 2.28 15.56
C LEU A 61 0.97 1.03 16.43
N LYS A 62 -0.15 0.33 16.23
CA LYS A 62 -0.47 -0.88 17.00
C LYS A 62 -0.55 -2.13 16.13
N ARG A 63 -1.07 -1.99 14.92
CA ARG A 63 -1.34 -3.11 14.02
C ARG A 63 -1.49 -2.63 12.59
N GLY A 64 -0.68 -3.17 11.68
CA GLY A 64 -0.88 -3.06 10.24
C GLY A 64 -2.18 -3.72 9.74
N ILE A 65 -2.89 -3.06 8.84
CA ILE A 65 -4.06 -3.63 8.15
C ILE A 65 -3.56 -4.41 6.93
N ARG A 66 -3.86 -5.72 6.88
CA ARG A 66 -3.46 -6.59 5.77
C ARG A 66 -4.26 -6.28 4.50
N ARG A 67 -3.61 -6.51 3.36
CA ARG A 67 -4.29 -6.51 2.05
C ARG A 67 -5.37 -7.59 2.04
N GLN A 68 -6.47 -7.27 1.37
CA GLN A 68 -7.61 -8.16 1.26
C GLN A 68 -7.33 -9.26 0.21
N PRO A 69 -7.92 -10.46 0.36
CA PRO A 69 -7.64 -11.57 -0.54
C PRO A 69 -8.07 -11.34 -2.00
N TRP A 70 -8.97 -10.39 -2.25
CA TRP A 70 -9.38 -9.97 -3.60
C TRP A 70 -8.46 -8.92 -4.24
N SER A 71 -7.37 -8.54 -3.57
CA SER A 71 -6.38 -7.60 -4.13
C SER A 71 -5.41 -8.36 -5.04
N PHE A 72 -5.44 -8.05 -6.33
CA PHE A 72 -4.50 -8.61 -7.31
C PHE A 72 -3.32 -7.68 -7.55
N ASN A 73 -2.15 -8.25 -7.85
CA ASN A 73 -1.03 -7.47 -8.36
C ASN A 73 -1.21 -7.26 -9.87
N HIS A 74 -0.85 -6.09 -10.40
CA HIS A 74 -0.99 -5.81 -11.84
C HIS A 74 -0.29 -6.84 -12.75
N HIS A 75 0.78 -7.46 -12.26
CA HIS A 75 1.57 -8.44 -13.01
C HIS A 75 0.89 -9.81 -13.08
N GLU A 76 -0.14 -10.04 -12.26
CA GLU A 76 -0.94 -11.28 -12.24
C GLU A 76 -2.13 -11.20 -13.21
N ILE A 77 -2.33 -10.05 -13.88
CA ILE A 77 -3.44 -9.82 -14.81
C ILE A 77 -2.87 -9.57 -16.20
N TYR A 78 -3.28 -10.41 -17.15
CA TYR A 78 -2.95 -10.23 -18.56
C TYR A 78 -4.18 -9.78 -19.35
N ILE A 79 -4.13 -8.57 -19.91
CA ILE A 79 -5.20 -8.03 -20.75
C ILE A 79 -5.19 -8.75 -22.10
N VAL A 80 -6.35 -9.29 -22.50
CA VAL A 80 -6.52 -10.04 -23.74
C VAL A 80 -7.10 -9.18 -24.85
N LYS A 81 -8.26 -8.56 -24.63
CA LYS A 81 -8.93 -7.71 -25.63
C LYS A 81 -9.95 -6.78 -25.00
N LYS A 82 -10.23 -5.65 -25.66
CA LYS A 82 -11.34 -4.76 -25.31
C LYS A 82 -12.68 -5.45 -25.60
N LEU A 83 -13.63 -5.29 -24.70
CA LEU A 83 -15.00 -5.80 -24.81
C LEU A 83 -16.00 -4.69 -25.11
N ALA A 84 -15.90 -3.55 -24.40
CA ALA A 84 -16.87 -2.45 -24.50
C ALA A 84 -16.31 -1.13 -23.95
N ASP A 85 -17.12 -0.08 -23.99
CA ASP A 85 -16.93 1.18 -23.28
C ASP A 85 -18.03 1.33 -22.22
N GLY A 86 -17.63 1.33 -20.96
CA GLY A 86 -18.51 1.53 -19.81
C GLY A 86 -18.55 2.98 -19.35
N SER A 87 -19.37 3.26 -18.32
CA SER A 87 -19.52 4.60 -17.75
C SER A 87 -18.28 5.13 -17.03
N PHE A 88 -17.36 4.24 -16.64
CA PHE A 88 -16.12 4.57 -15.94
C PHE A 88 -14.87 4.40 -16.83
N GLY A 89 -15.05 4.06 -18.10
CA GLY A 89 -13.97 3.81 -19.04
C GLY A 89 -14.14 2.51 -19.82
N GLU A 90 -13.08 2.12 -20.50
CA GLU A 90 -13.03 0.93 -21.34
C GLU A 90 -13.09 -0.35 -20.51
N VAL A 91 -13.79 -1.37 -21.03
CA VAL A 91 -13.94 -2.67 -20.40
C VAL A 91 -13.14 -3.70 -21.18
N TYR A 92 -12.33 -4.51 -20.50
CA TYR A 92 -11.43 -5.49 -21.09
C TYR A 92 -11.68 -6.91 -20.57
N LEU A 93 -11.46 -7.88 -21.44
CA LEU A 93 -11.27 -9.28 -21.07
C LEU A 93 -9.82 -9.47 -20.64
N ALA A 94 -9.60 -10.07 -19.48
CA ALA A 94 -8.28 -10.40 -18.95
C ALA A 94 -8.21 -11.86 -18.48
N LYS A 95 -6.99 -12.38 -18.39
CA LYS A 95 -6.68 -13.68 -17.81
C LYS A 95 -5.87 -13.48 -16.55
N TYR A 96 -6.18 -14.28 -15.52
CA TYR A 96 -5.36 -14.35 -14.32
C TYR A 96 -4.21 -15.33 -14.53
N ILE A 97 -2.98 -14.85 -14.37
CA ILE A 97 -1.74 -15.61 -14.56
C ILE A 97 -1.01 -15.70 -13.22
N CYS A 98 -1.35 -16.71 -12.42
CA CYS A 98 -0.61 -17.06 -11.21
C CYS A 98 -0.30 -18.55 -11.19
N GLU A 99 0.98 -18.91 -11.03
CA GLU A 99 1.47 -20.31 -11.11
C GLU A 99 1.02 -21.21 -9.94
N ARG A 100 0.42 -20.64 -8.89
CA ARG A 100 -0.03 -21.38 -7.69
C ARG A 100 -1.55 -21.35 -7.52
N ASN A 101 -2.32 -21.76 -8.52
CA ASN A 101 -3.75 -22.01 -8.31
C ASN A 101 -4.31 -23.06 -9.30
N PRO A 102 -5.10 -24.06 -8.88
CA PRO A 102 -5.86 -24.98 -9.76
C PRO A 102 -6.93 -24.30 -10.64
N PHE A 103 -6.96 -22.97 -10.68
CA PHE A 103 -7.93 -22.11 -11.36
C PHE A 103 -7.29 -21.29 -12.49
N SER A 104 -6.26 -21.83 -13.15
CA SER A 104 -5.50 -21.19 -14.24
C SER A 104 -6.34 -20.72 -15.44
N ASP A 105 -7.61 -21.13 -15.51
CA ASP A 105 -8.51 -20.86 -16.64
C ASP A 105 -9.56 -19.76 -16.36
N TRP A 106 -9.49 -19.07 -15.22
CA TRP A 106 -10.47 -18.02 -14.90
C TRP A 106 -10.24 -16.76 -15.74
N GLN A 107 -11.31 -16.34 -16.41
CA GLN A 107 -11.37 -15.07 -17.14
C GLN A 107 -11.95 -13.99 -16.24
N ILE A 108 -11.35 -12.81 -16.26
CA ILE A 108 -11.75 -11.65 -15.48
C ILE A 108 -12.17 -10.56 -16.45
N ILE A 109 -13.24 -9.83 -16.13
CA ILE A 109 -13.62 -8.59 -16.81
C ILE A 109 -13.12 -7.44 -15.95
N VAL A 110 -12.33 -6.54 -16.55
CA VAL A 110 -11.70 -5.39 -15.89
C VAL A 110 -12.20 -4.10 -16.51
#